data_AF-A0A7S0KZI6-F1
#
_entry.id   AF-A0A7S0KZI6-F1
#
_cell.length_a   1.000
_cell.length_b   1.000
_cell.length_c   1.000
_cell.angle_alpha   90.00
_cell.angle_beta   90.00
_cell.angle_gamma   90.00
#
_symmetry.space_group_name_H-M   'P 1'
#
loop_
_entity.id
_entity.type
_entity.pdbx_description
1 polymer ?
#
loop_
_entity_poly.entity_id
_entity_poly.type
_entity_poly.pdbx_seq_one_letter_code
_entity_poly.pdbx_strand_id
1 'polypeptide(L)'
;AGAAGVLIGESLMRAPSAELLISELLDLPPTPPLCKLCGLRDVESAVAATAAGADMIGMIFAKSKRQVSLEEGTAMVSAVRAARPRPEGWQPLAKRELEQTDTRPWLLSWRSLLGAAARRGGALAGGGFL
;
A
#
# COMPACT_ATOMS: atom_id res chain seq x y z
N ALA A 1 -12.94 29.74 26.48
CA ALA A 1 -12.30 30.59 25.44
C ALA A 1 -11.27 29.74 24.71
N GLY A 2 -11.27 29.77 23.38
CA GLY A 2 -10.35 28.97 22.56
C GLY A 2 -10.23 29.57 21.17
N ALA A 3 -9.14 29.27 20.46
CA ALA A 3 -8.91 29.73 19.11
C ALA A 3 -9.61 28.81 18.09
N ALA A 4 -10.21 29.38 17.05
CA ALA A 4 -10.82 28.63 15.95
C ALA A 4 -9.82 28.19 14.86
N GLY A 5 -8.54 28.57 15.02
CA GLY A 5 -7.46 28.24 14.11
C GLY A 5 -6.12 28.78 14.62
N VAL A 6 -5.03 28.26 14.07
CA VAL A 6 -3.65 28.64 14.39
C VAL A 6 -2.90 28.91 13.09
N LEU A 7 -2.23 30.06 12.99
CA LEU A 7 -1.37 30.40 11.85
C LEU A 7 0.07 29.96 12.16
N ILE A 8 0.70 29.28 11.21
CA ILE A 8 2.02 28.68 11.38
C ILE A 8 2.84 28.92 10.11
N GLY A 9 4.10 29.35 10.27
CA GLY A 9 4.97 29.72 9.17
C GLY A 9 6.40 29.26 9.40
N GLU A 10 7.10 29.90 10.34
CA GLU A 10 8.52 29.62 10.57
C GLU A 10 8.80 28.17 10.99
N SER A 11 8.02 27.62 11.94
CA SER A 11 8.19 26.22 12.36
C SER A 11 7.94 25.24 11.22
N LEU A 12 6.97 25.54 10.34
CA LEU A 12 6.69 24.76 9.13
C LEU A 12 7.84 24.85 8.12
N MET A 13 8.38 26.06 7.88
CA MET A 13 9.46 26.30 6.93
C MET A 13 10.81 25.72 7.39
N ARG A 14 11.03 25.60 8.70
CA ARG A 14 12.23 25.00 9.29
C ARG A 14 12.10 23.49 9.50
N ALA A 15 10.90 22.92 9.34
CA ALA A 15 10.67 21.52 9.59
C ALA A 15 11.47 20.67 8.59
N PRO A 16 12.14 19.59 9.06
CA PRO A 16 12.79 18.64 8.16
C PRO A 16 11.76 17.89 7.29
N SER A 17 10.50 17.82 7.73
CA SER A 17 9.36 17.34 6.97
C SER A 17 8.11 18.11 7.37
N ALA A 18 7.56 18.89 6.43
CA ALA A 18 6.29 19.58 6.64
C ALA A 18 5.14 18.60 6.93
N GLU A 19 5.16 17.41 6.31
CA GLU A 19 4.13 16.37 6.47
C GLU A 19 4.08 15.82 7.90
N LEU A 20 5.25 15.62 8.53
CA LEU A 20 5.33 15.15 9.92
C LEU A 20 4.86 16.24 10.89
N LEU A 21 5.29 17.49 10.71
CA LEU A 21 4.88 18.59 11.59
C LEU A 21 3.37 18.85 11.49
N ILE A 22 2.79 18.81 10.28
CA ILE A 22 1.34 18.94 10.10
C ILE A 22 0.60 17.78 10.80
N SER A 23 1.12 16.55 10.70
CA SER A 23 0.51 15.40 11.37
C SER A 23 0.55 15.58 12.89
N GLU A 24 1.69 16.01 13.44
CA GLU A 24 1.84 16.31 14.88
C GLU A 24 0.89 17.41 15.35
N LEU A 25 0.80 18.53 14.62
CA LEU A 25 -0.08 19.65 14.95
C LEU A 25 -1.57 19.29 14.95
N LEU A 26 -1.95 18.35 14.08
CA LEU A 26 -3.32 17.86 13.96
C LEU A 26 -3.60 16.63 14.83
N ASP A 27 -2.63 16.19 15.63
CA ASP A 27 -2.67 14.95 16.42
C ASP A 27 -3.05 13.73 15.57
N LEU A 28 -2.58 13.72 14.31
CA LEU A 28 -2.77 12.63 13.38
C LEU A 28 -1.65 11.61 13.57
N PRO A 29 -1.97 10.31 13.72
CA PRO A 29 -0.94 9.29 13.84
C PRO A 29 -0.13 9.21 12.53
N PRO A 30 1.19 8.97 12.61
CA PRO A 30 2.00 8.77 11.42
C PRO A 30 1.44 7.60 10.61
N THR A 31 1.25 7.80 9.30
CA THR A 31 0.85 6.69 8.43
C THR A 31 2.04 5.75 8.25
N PRO A 32 1.94 4.46 8.65
CA PRO A 32 3.03 3.53 8.43
C PRO A 32 3.30 3.39 6.93
N PRO A 33 4.58 3.25 6.53
CA PRO A 33 4.93 3.06 5.12
C PRO A 33 4.36 1.74 4.61
N LEU A 34 3.95 1.72 3.35
CA LEU A 34 3.51 0.48 2.70
C LEU A 34 4.73 -0.37 2.31
N CYS A 35 4.71 -1.65 2.69
CA CYS A 35 5.78 -2.59 2.39
C CYS A 35 5.41 -3.52 1.23
N LYS A 36 6.21 -3.50 0.15
CA LYS A 36 6.11 -4.44 -0.97
C LYS A 36 7.34 -5.35 -1.04
N LEU A 37 7.14 -6.66 -1.02
CA LEU A 37 8.19 -7.63 -1.32
C LEU A 37 8.07 -8.08 -2.78
N CYS A 38 9.14 -7.93 -3.56
CA CYS A 38 9.11 -8.09 -5.01
C CYS A 38 9.91 -9.30 -5.51
N GLY A 39 9.38 -10.01 -6.50
CA GLY A 39 10.04 -11.14 -7.16
C GLY A 39 10.03 -12.41 -6.32
N LEU A 40 8.94 -12.64 -5.57
CA LEU A 40 8.72 -13.91 -4.88
C LEU A 40 8.45 -15.01 -5.91
N ARG A 41 8.94 -16.23 -5.61
CA ARG A 41 8.97 -17.34 -6.56
C ARG A 41 8.28 -18.61 -6.08
N ASP A 42 7.87 -18.65 -4.82
CA ASP A 42 7.32 -19.83 -4.18
C ASP A 42 6.28 -19.45 -3.11
N VAL A 43 5.44 -20.42 -2.80
CA VAL A 43 4.31 -20.27 -1.87
C VAL A 43 4.79 -19.99 -0.45
N GLU A 44 5.85 -20.66 0.00
CA GLU A 44 6.38 -20.52 1.35
C GLU A 44 6.81 -19.07 1.63
N SER A 45 7.61 -18.50 0.73
CA SER A 45 8.07 -17.12 0.81
C SER A 45 6.91 -16.12 0.75
N ALA A 46 5.89 -16.37 -0.08
CA ALA A 46 4.71 -15.52 -0.18
C ALA A 46 3.86 -15.52 1.10
N VAL A 47 3.68 -16.67 1.72
CA VAL A 47 2.99 -16.81 3.00
C VAL A 47 3.81 -16.17 4.12
N ALA A 48 5.12 -16.41 4.17
CA ALA A 48 6.01 -15.81 5.17
C ALA A 48 6.01 -14.28 5.09
N ALA A 49 6.10 -13.71 3.88
CA ALA A 49 6.00 -12.27 3.65
C ALA A 49 4.66 -11.71 4.15
N THR A 50 3.56 -12.42 3.87
CA THR A 50 2.22 -12.04 4.30
C THR A 50 2.10 -12.06 5.83
N ALA A 51 2.59 -13.11 6.48
CA ALA A 51 2.60 -13.25 7.93
C ALA A 51 3.48 -12.19 8.63
N ALA A 52 4.56 -11.79 7.99
CA ALA A 52 5.43 -10.70 8.44
C ALA A 52 4.82 -9.29 8.28
N GLY A 53 3.63 -9.17 7.70
CA GLY A 53 2.92 -7.90 7.57
C GLY A 53 3.15 -7.16 6.25
N ALA A 54 3.62 -7.83 5.20
CA ALA A 54 3.72 -7.23 3.88
C ALA A 54 2.34 -6.71 3.40
N ASP A 55 2.29 -5.46 2.97
CA ASP A 55 1.10 -4.88 2.35
C ASP A 55 0.91 -5.37 0.92
N MET A 56 2.02 -5.73 0.26
CA MET A 56 2.01 -6.18 -1.12
C MET A 56 3.07 -7.25 -1.39
N ILE A 57 2.73 -8.17 -2.29
CA ILE A 57 3.67 -9.14 -2.85
C ILE A 57 3.70 -9.00 -4.37
N GLY A 58 4.91 -9.01 -4.92
CA GLY A 58 5.18 -8.87 -6.34
C GLY A 58 5.72 -10.15 -6.93
N MET A 59 5.16 -10.55 -8.06
CA MET A 59 5.65 -11.66 -8.89
C MET A 59 6.15 -11.11 -10.22
N ILE A 60 7.16 -11.76 -10.82
CA ILE A 60 7.75 -11.31 -12.08
C ILE A 60 7.40 -12.34 -13.15
N PHE A 61 6.62 -11.95 -14.15
CA PHE A 61 6.28 -12.81 -15.29
C PHE A 61 7.21 -12.61 -16.50
N ALA A 62 7.95 -11.49 -16.51
CA ALA A 62 8.95 -11.19 -17.53
C ALA A 62 10.20 -12.09 -17.40
N LYS A 63 10.90 -12.31 -18.53
CA LYS A 63 12.11 -13.13 -18.58
C LYS A 63 13.17 -12.58 -17.62
N SER A 64 13.46 -13.34 -16.57
CA SER A 64 14.45 -12.97 -15.55
C SER A 64 14.83 -14.18 -14.69
N LYS A 65 15.85 -14.04 -13.85
CA LYS A 65 16.19 -15.06 -12.84
C LYS A 65 15.09 -15.27 -11.79
N ARG A 66 14.17 -14.31 -11.64
CA ARG A 66 13.05 -14.34 -10.70
C ARG A 66 11.71 -14.57 -11.39
N GLN A 67 11.73 -15.00 -12.65
CA GLN A 67 10.52 -15.29 -13.41
C GLN A 67 9.73 -16.41 -12.73
N VAL A 68 8.40 -16.27 -12.72
CA VAL A 68 7.44 -17.31 -12.35
C VAL A 68 6.47 -17.56 -13.48
N SER A 69 5.93 -18.78 -13.54
CA SER A 69 4.82 -19.16 -14.40
C SER A 69 3.49 -18.64 -13.86
N LEU A 70 2.44 -18.67 -14.69
CA LEU A 70 1.09 -18.34 -14.26
C LEU A 70 0.56 -19.33 -13.21
N GLU A 71 0.97 -20.59 -13.28
CA GLU A 71 0.58 -21.63 -12.33
C GLU A 71 1.19 -21.37 -10.95
N GLU A 72 2.50 -21.10 -10.90
CA GLU A 72 3.21 -20.70 -9.68
C GLU A 72 2.60 -19.42 -9.08
N GLY A 73 2.30 -18.44 -9.95
CA GLY A 73 1.63 -17.20 -9.56
C GLY A 73 0.24 -17.45 -8.92
N THR A 74 -0.55 -18.33 -9.53
CA THR A 74 -1.89 -18.67 -9.06
C THR A 74 -1.85 -19.41 -7.72
N ALA A 75 -0.89 -20.33 -7.56
CA ALA A 75 -0.67 -21.03 -6.30
C ALA A 75 -0.30 -20.05 -5.17
N MET A 76 0.64 -19.12 -5.42
CA MET A 76 1.00 -18.08 -4.46
C MET A 76 -0.18 -17.20 -4.08
N VAL A 77 -0.96 -16.71 -5.05
CA VAL A 77 -2.13 -15.87 -4.79
C VAL A 77 -3.16 -16.59 -3.92
N SER A 78 -3.42 -17.87 -4.20
CA SER A 78 -4.37 -18.67 -3.45
C SER A 78 -3.93 -18.87 -2.00
N ALA A 79 -2.65 -19.20 -1.79
CA ALA A 79 -2.07 -19.38 -0.46
C ALA A 79 -2.07 -18.08 0.35
N VAL A 80 -1.74 -16.94 -0.26
CA VAL A 80 -1.72 -15.63 0.40
C VAL A 80 -3.12 -15.20 0.82
N ARG A 81 -4.14 -15.44 -0.02
CA ARG A 81 -5.54 -15.17 0.32
C ARG A 81 -6.04 -16.06 1.44
N ALA A 82 -5.59 -17.30 1.51
CA ALA A 82 -5.91 -18.21 2.61
C ALA A 82 -5.21 -17.79 3.91
N ALA A 83 -3.93 -17.37 3.83
CA ALA A 83 -3.13 -16.94 4.99
C ALA A 83 -3.61 -15.60 5.58
N ARG A 84 -4.15 -14.70 4.74
CA ARG A 84 -4.73 -13.43 5.18
C ARG A 84 -6.09 -13.22 4.49
N PRO A 85 -7.16 -13.83 5.02
CA PRO A 85 -8.51 -13.69 4.48
C PRO A 85 -8.94 -12.22 4.46
N ARG A 86 -9.78 -11.88 3.48
CA ARG A 86 -10.40 -10.56 3.44
C ARG A 86 -11.44 -10.45 4.55
N PRO A 87 -11.57 -9.29 5.20
CA PRO A 87 -12.61 -9.09 6.18
C PRO A 87 -14.00 -9.18 5.53
N GLU A 88 -14.99 -9.54 6.33
CA GLU A 88 -16.39 -9.57 5.89
C GLU A 88 -16.82 -8.18 5.37
N GLY A 89 -17.58 -8.16 4.27
CA GLY A 89 -17.99 -6.91 3.61
C GLY A 89 -16.89 -6.23 2.79
N TRP A 90 -15.73 -6.86 2.61
CA TRP A 90 -14.71 -6.33 1.69
C TRP A 90 -15.26 -6.15 0.28
N GLN A 91 -15.06 -4.97 -0.28
CA GLN A 91 -15.35 -4.68 -1.68
C GLN A 91 -14.11 -4.11 -2.40
N PRO A 92 -13.92 -4.44 -3.68
CA PRO A 92 -12.89 -3.79 -4.48
C PRO A 92 -13.20 -2.29 -4.60
N LEU A 93 -12.15 -1.45 -4.61
CA LEU A 93 -12.31 -0.04 -4.96
C LEU A 93 -12.96 0.05 -6.36
N ALA A 94 -13.99 0.89 -6.49
CA ALA A 94 -14.71 1.01 -7.74
C ALA A 94 -13.79 1.63 -8.81
N LYS A 95 -13.90 1.19 -10.06
CA LYS A 95 -13.10 1.70 -11.18
C LYS A 95 -13.18 3.23 -11.31
N ARG A 96 -14.35 3.82 -11.00
CA ARG A 96 -14.58 5.28 -11.01
C ARG A 96 -13.78 6.02 -9.93
N GLU A 97 -13.52 5.40 -8.78
CA GLU A 97 -12.65 5.96 -7.73
C GLU A 97 -11.17 5.92 -8.13
N LEU A 98 -10.78 4.99 -9.01
CA LEU A 98 -9.42 4.92 -9.59
C LEU A 98 -9.21 5.95 -10.72
N GLU A 99 -10.29 6.36 -11.40
CA GLU A 99 -10.26 7.34 -12.50
C GLU A 99 -10.39 8.79 -12.01
N GLN A 100 -10.99 9.04 -10.84
CA GLN A 100 -11.15 10.37 -10.23
C GLN A 100 -9.90 10.85 -9.49
N THR A 101 -8.71 10.60 -10.03
CA THR A 101 -7.47 11.16 -9.46
C THR A 101 -7.24 12.57 -10.02
N ASP A 102 -7.54 13.57 -9.18
CA ASP A 102 -7.16 14.96 -9.37
C ASP A 102 -5.67 15.09 -9.77
N THR A 103 -5.34 15.96 -10.72
CA THR A 103 -4.05 16.06 -11.43
C THR A 103 -2.87 16.54 -10.58
N ARG A 104 -3.04 16.63 -9.25
CA ARG A 104 -1.96 16.78 -8.27
C ARG A 104 -1.07 15.52 -8.24
N PRO A 105 0.19 15.60 -7.75
CA PRO A 105 1.26 14.66 -8.09
C PRO A 105 0.81 13.21 -7.99
N TRP A 106 0.66 12.57 -9.16
CA TRP A 106 0.00 11.28 -9.33
C TRP A 106 0.48 10.20 -8.32
N LEU A 107 1.76 10.24 -7.94
CA LEU A 107 2.37 9.36 -6.91
C LEU A 107 1.68 9.42 -5.53
N LEU A 108 1.27 10.61 -5.06
CA LEU A 108 0.61 10.78 -3.76
C LEU A 108 -0.82 10.22 -3.78
N SER A 109 -1.48 10.31 -4.94
CA SER A 109 -2.80 9.72 -5.16
C SER A 109 -2.74 8.18 -5.09
N TRP A 110 -1.75 7.58 -5.74
CA TRP A 110 -1.52 6.13 -5.67
C TRP A 110 -1.16 5.66 -4.26
N ARG A 111 -0.34 6.41 -3.49
CA ARG A 111 -0.06 6.07 -2.08
C ARG A 111 -1.35 5.97 -1.25
N SER A 112 -2.28 6.89 -1.47
CA SER A 112 -3.57 6.92 -0.74
C SER A 112 -4.46 5.75 -1.12
N LEU A 113 -4.55 5.42 -2.41
CA LEU A 113 -5.31 4.28 -2.93
C LEU A 113 -4.71 2.94 -2.45
N LEU A 114 -3.40 2.77 -2.57
CA LEU A 114 -2.71 1.57 -2.10
C LEU A 114 -2.80 1.43 -0.59
N GLY A 115 -2.73 2.55 0.15
CA GLY A 115 -2.91 2.55 1.60
C GLY A 115 -4.33 2.18 2.01
N ALA A 116 -5.35 2.69 1.32
CA ALA A 116 -6.73 2.28 1.54
C ALA A 116 -6.95 0.80 1.24
N ALA A 117 -6.39 0.30 0.13
CA ALA A 117 -6.50 -1.10 -0.26
C ALA A 117 -5.76 -2.05 0.69
N ALA A 118 -4.55 -1.71 1.13
CA ALA A 118 -3.75 -2.51 2.08
C ALA A 118 -4.38 -2.55 3.48
N ARG A 119 -4.91 -1.42 3.96
CA ARG A 119 -5.60 -1.32 5.27
C ARG A 119 -6.94 -2.07 5.29
N ARG A 120 -7.65 -2.12 4.16
CA ARG A 120 -9.00 -2.73 4.07
C ARG A 120 -8.99 -4.23 3.76
N GLY A 121 -7.92 -4.80 3.16
CA GLY A 121 -8.10 -6.02 2.36
C GLY A 121 -7.05 -7.11 2.39
N GLY A 122 -6.07 -7.09 3.30
CA GLY A 122 -4.99 -8.08 3.24
C GLY A 122 -3.89 -7.71 2.25
N ALA A 123 -2.83 -8.53 2.15
CA ALA A 123 -1.70 -8.26 1.27
C ALA A 123 -2.16 -8.26 -0.21
N LEU A 124 -1.85 -7.20 -0.94
CA LEU A 124 -2.19 -7.06 -2.35
C LEU A 124 -1.17 -7.84 -3.20
N ALA A 125 -1.62 -8.90 -3.86
CA ALA A 125 -0.82 -9.57 -4.88
C ALA A 125 -0.92 -8.79 -6.20
N GLY A 126 0.17 -8.18 -6.62
CA GLY A 126 0.25 -7.43 -7.87
C GLY A 126 1.31 -8.02 -8.81
N GLY A 127 0.93 -8.35 -10.04
CA GLY A 127 1.88 -8.69 -11.10
C GLY A 127 2.37 -7.43 -11.80
N GLY A 128 3.68 -7.22 -11.84
CA GLY A 128 4.27 -6.16 -12.66
C GLY A 128 4.58 -6.72 -14.05
N PHE A 129 3.95 -6.18 -15.08
CA PHE A 129 4.43 -6.30 -16.45
C PHE A 129 5.50 -5.22 -16.63
N LEU A 130 6.76 -5.63 -16.66
CA LEU A 130 7.85 -4.85 -17.26
C LEU A 130 8.28 -5.58 -18.53
#